data_AF-A0A7C9TNB8-F1
#
_entry.id   AF-A0A7C9TNB8-F1
#
_cell.length_a   1.000
_cell.length_b   1.000
_cell.length_c   1.000
_cell.angle_alpha   90.00
_cell.angle_beta   90.00
_cell.angle_gamma   90.00
#
_symmetry.space_group_name_H-M   'P 1'
#
loop_
_entity.id
_entity.type
_entity.pdbx_description
1 polymer ?
#
loop_
_entity_poly.entity_id
_entity_poly.type
_entity_poly.pdbx_seq_one_letter_code
_entity_poly.pdbx_strand_id
1 'polypeptide(L)'
;MRRRVFHTEGRALRAFGLCLGLLVGSAVQAASEPDPWEGFNRSVFNFNDAVDQAALKPLAEGYKRWVPELVRTGVDNFLGNIGDAWSTVNHVLQGKGVEATTMGFRVVTNTFFGLGGLLDPASEMGMERQSEDFGQTLGRWGMPSGPYLVLPLLGPSTARDGAARVVDSLAGPTALVHGTPDTVGVLTLQIVSTRAGLLGASQMLDEIALDKYQFLRDAYLARRRNQVYDGNPPEEPEAE
;
A
#
# COMPACT_ATOMS: atom_id res chain seq x y z
N MET A 1 19.35 8.86 -41.65
CA MET A 1 19.82 9.63 -40.48
C MET A 1 19.07 9.15 -39.25
N ARG A 2 19.74 8.40 -38.37
CA ARG A 2 19.14 7.71 -37.21
C ARG A 2 19.98 8.03 -35.97
N ARG A 3 19.31 8.09 -34.82
CA ARG A 3 19.81 8.14 -33.42
C ARG A 3 20.16 9.52 -32.84
N ARG A 4 19.27 10.03 -32.00
CA ARG A 4 19.63 10.82 -30.80
C ARG A 4 18.46 10.98 -29.81
N VAL A 5 17.89 9.89 -29.29
CA VAL A 5 16.90 9.94 -28.19
C VAL A 5 17.02 8.69 -27.30
N PHE A 6 18.12 8.50 -26.57
CA PHE A 6 18.23 7.40 -25.58
C PHE A 6 19.24 7.66 -24.44
N HIS A 7 19.68 8.91 -24.22
CA HIS A 7 20.71 9.21 -23.18
C HIS A 7 20.21 10.02 -21.98
N THR A 8 18.97 10.47 -21.97
CA THR A 8 18.40 11.25 -20.86
C THR A 8 17.72 10.39 -19.80
N GLU A 9 17.07 9.29 -20.18
CA GLU A 9 16.31 8.45 -19.24
C GLU A 9 17.21 7.73 -18.21
N GLY A 10 18.37 7.23 -18.64
CA GLY A 10 19.32 6.54 -17.75
C GLY A 10 19.98 7.45 -16.70
N ARG A 11 20.01 8.77 -16.92
CA ARG A 11 20.60 9.74 -15.95
C ARG A 11 19.58 10.15 -14.89
N ALA A 12 18.30 10.27 -15.25
CA ALA A 12 17.22 10.53 -14.32
C ALA A 12 16.97 9.34 -13.37
N LEU A 13 16.96 8.11 -13.90
CA LEU A 13 16.86 6.88 -13.10
C LEU A 13 18.03 6.70 -12.13
N ARG A 14 19.26 7.05 -12.56
CA ARG A 14 20.45 7.01 -11.70
C ARG A 14 20.46 8.12 -10.65
N ALA A 15 19.98 9.31 -10.97
CA ALA A 15 19.86 10.41 -10.02
C ALA A 15 18.77 10.13 -8.97
N PHE A 16 17.64 9.53 -9.37
CA PHE A 16 16.59 9.10 -8.45
C PHE A 16 17.08 7.98 -7.52
N GLY A 17 17.80 6.99 -8.06
CA GLY A 17 18.43 5.93 -7.26
C GLY A 17 19.49 6.45 -6.28
N LEU A 18 20.27 7.48 -6.65
CA LEU A 18 21.26 8.08 -5.74
C LEU A 18 20.60 8.94 -4.64
N CYS A 19 19.55 9.69 -4.96
CA CYS A 19 18.79 10.46 -3.97
C CYS A 19 18.03 9.55 -3.00
N LEU A 20 17.49 8.43 -3.49
CA LEU A 20 16.86 7.44 -2.64
C LEU A 20 17.89 6.77 -1.71
N GLY A 21 19.07 6.41 -2.23
CA GLY A 21 20.16 5.84 -1.44
C GLY A 21 20.74 6.75 -0.35
N LEU A 22 20.60 8.08 -0.48
CA LEU A 22 20.99 9.06 0.53
C LEU A 22 19.90 9.34 1.58
N LEU A 23 18.64 8.98 1.30
CA LEU A 23 17.50 9.14 2.22
C LEU A 23 17.22 7.91 3.07
N VAL A 24 17.81 6.75 2.75
CA VAL A 24 17.81 5.56 3.62
C VAL A 24 18.84 5.78 4.74
N GLY A 25 18.55 6.72 5.63
CA GLY A 25 19.24 6.81 6.92
C GLY A 25 19.09 5.48 7.66
N SER A 26 20.15 5.05 8.33
CA SER A 26 20.29 3.72 8.96
C SER A 26 19.36 3.44 10.14
N ALA A 27 18.29 4.23 10.34
CA ALA A 27 17.42 4.13 11.50
C ALA A 27 16.01 3.71 11.08
N VAL A 28 15.45 2.77 11.84
CA VAL A 28 14.02 2.46 11.82
C VAL A 28 13.34 3.58 12.60
N GLN A 29 12.50 4.39 11.95
CA GLN A 29 11.71 5.39 12.65
C GLN A 29 10.65 4.70 13.50
N ALA A 30 10.75 4.82 14.83
CA ALA A 30 9.72 4.34 15.75
C ALA A 30 8.56 5.34 15.87
N ALA A 31 7.38 4.88 16.32
CA ALA A 31 6.23 5.76 16.56
C ALA A 31 6.49 6.75 17.71
N SER A 32 7.35 6.37 18.65
CA SER A 32 7.81 7.16 19.79
C SER A 32 8.81 8.26 19.41
N GLU A 33 9.44 8.15 18.24
CA GLU A 33 10.49 9.09 17.81
C GLU A 33 9.90 10.33 17.12
N PRO A 34 10.50 11.53 17.31
CA PRO A 34 10.08 12.74 16.61
C PRO A 34 10.17 12.60 15.08
N ASP A 35 9.17 13.12 14.37
CA ASP A 35 9.14 13.12 12.91
C ASP A 35 10.04 14.22 12.33
N PRO A 36 11.15 13.87 11.64
CA PRO A 36 12.08 14.85 11.09
C PRO A 36 11.47 15.80 10.06
N TRP A 37 10.37 15.40 9.40
CA TRP A 37 9.73 16.13 8.31
C TRP A 37 8.29 16.54 8.65
N GLU A 38 7.97 16.70 9.94
CA GLU A 38 6.61 16.98 10.41
C GLU A 38 5.93 18.15 9.69
N GLY A 39 6.64 19.27 9.47
CA GLY A 39 6.08 20.43 8.78
C GLY A 39 5.67 20.13 7.33
N PHE A 40 6.51 19.40 6.59
CA PHE A 40 6.19 18.95 5.23
C PHE A 40 5.05 17.94 5.25
N ASN A 41 5.14 16.94 6.11
CA ASN A 41 4.18 15.85 6.22
C ASN A 41 2.79 16.36 6.60
N ARG A 42 2.67 17.29 7.55
CA ARG A 42 1.40 17.94 7.91
C ARG A 42 0.82 18.74 6.75
N SER A 43 1.67 19.42 5.97
CA SER A 43 1.21 20.18 4.80
C SER A 43 0.62 19.26 3.72
N VAL A 44 1.31 18.16 3.41
CA VAL A 44 0.82 17.15 2.46
C VAL A 44 -0.40 16.41 3.03
N PHE A 45 -0.43 16.14 4.33
CA PHE A 45 -1.58 15.56 5.00
C PHE A 45 -2.82 16.43 4.84
N ASN A 46 -2.72 17.74 5.08
CA ASN A 46 -3.82 18.68 4.90
C ASN A 46 -4.27 18.76 3.44
N PHE A 47 -3.33 18.70 2.48
CA PHE A 47 -3.67 18.61 1.06
C PHE A 47 -4.46 17.32 0.75
N ASN A 48 -3.99 16.16 1.23
CA ASN A 48 -4.67 14.89 1.03
C ASN A 48 -6.07 14.88 1.67
N ASP A 49 -6.20 15.41 2.88
CA ASP A 49 -7.46 15.50 3.61
C ASP A 49 -8.45 16.43 2.90
N ALA A 50 -7.99 17.57 2.36
CA ALA A 50 -8.82 18.45 1.53
C ALA A 50 -9.31 17.76 0.25
N VAL A 51 -8.43 17.01 -0.44
CA VAL A 51 -8.82 16.23 -1.62
C VAL A 51 -9.81 15.11 -1.26
N ASP A 52 -9.60 14.46 -0.11
CA ASP A 52 -10.50 13.42 0.37
C ASP A 52 -11.90 13.98 0.63
N GLN A 53 -12.00 15.06 1.40
CA GLN A 53 -13.27 15.70 1.72
C GLN A 53 -13.98 16.23 0.46
N ALA A 54 -13.24 16.82 -0.47
CA ALA A 54 -13.82 17.45 -1.66
C ALA A 54 -14.23 16.43 -2.75
N ALA A 55 -13.51 15.32 -2.88
CA ALA A 55 -13.68 14.39 -4.01
C ALA A 55 -13.80 12.93 -3.60
N LEU A 56 -12.85 12.37 -2.84
CA LEU A 56 -12.81 10.91 -2.63
C LEU A 56 -13.94 10.41 -1.72
N LYS A 57 -14.23 11.12 -0.63
CA LYS A 57 -15.31 10.81 0.30
C LYS A 57 -16.69 10.84 -0.39
N PRO A 58 -17.10 11.91 -1.10
CA PRO A 58 -18.40 11.90 -1.79
C PRO A 58 -18.48 10.84 -2.89
N LEU A 59 -17.38 10.56 -3.61
CA LEU A 59 -17.35 9.47 -4.59
C LEU A 59 -17.52 8.09 -3.93
N ALA A 60 -16.86 7.86 -2.79
CA ALA A 60 -16.98 6.62 -2.03
C ALA A 60 -18.38 6.43 -1.43
N GLU A 61 -18.99 7.50 -0.91
CA GLU A 61 -20.38 7.48 -0.42
C GLU A 61 -21.36 7.19 -1.57
N GLY A 62 -21.15 7.81 -2.72
CA GLY A 62 -21.90 7.51 -3.94
C GLY A 62 -21.75 6.05 -4.37
N TYR A 63 -20.53 5.54 -4.42
CA TYR A 63 -20.24 4.13 -4.74
C TYR A 63 -20.98 3.18 -3.79
N LYS A 64 -20.90 3.42 -2.47
CA LYS A 64 -21.61 2.62 -1.46
C LYS A 64 -23.13 2.71 -1.58
N ARG A 65 -23.66 3.87 -1.97
CA ARG A 65 -25.10 4.13 -2.11
C ARG A 65 -25.71 3.47 -3.36
N TRP A 66 -25.01 3.52 -4.49
CA TRP A 66 -25.56 3.12 -5.79
C TRP A 66 -25.14 1.72 -6.22
N VAL A 67 -24.00 1.21 -5.74
CA VAL A 67 -23.50 -0.11 -6.13
C VAL A 67 -23.88 -1.15 -5.07
N PRO A 68 -24.61 -2.22 -5.44
CA PRO A 68 -24.97 -3.29 -4.52
C PRO A 68 -23.75 -3.92 -3.86
N GLU A 69 -23.90 -4.32 -2.60
CA GLU A 69 -22.82 -4.92 -1.82
C GLU A 69 -22.14 -6.09 -2.52
N LEU A 70 -22.91 -7.00 -3.13
CA LEU A 70 -22.38 -8.13 -3.89
C LEU A 70 -21.40 -7.69 -5.00
N VAL A 71 -21.70 -6.61 -5.71
CA VAL A 71 -20.84 -6.09 -6.77
C VAL A 71 -19.58 -5.45 -6.17
N ARG A 72 -19.73 -4.69 -5.07
CA ARG A 72 -18.58 -4.07 -4.38
C ARG A 72 -17.62 -5.13 -3.84
N THR A 73 -18.14 -6.16 -3.18
CA THR A 73 -17.37 -7.32 -2.72
C THR A 73 -16.69 -8.03 -3.87
N GLY A 74 -17.38 -8.21 -5.01
CA GLY A 74 -16.77 -8.79 -6.21
C GLY A 74 -15.58 -7.98 -6.74
N VAL A 75 -15.70 -6.66 -6.79
CA VAL A 75 -14.61 -5.75 -7.18
C VAL A 75 -13.45 -5.86 -6.19
N ASP A 76 -13.72 -5.81 -4.89
CA ASP A 76 -12.71 -5.91 -3.84
C ASP A 76 -11.97 -7.27 -3.89
N ASN A 77 -12.71 -8.36 -4.12
CA ASN A 77 -12.14 -9.70 -4.29
C ASN A 77 -11.23 -9.77 -5.52
N PHE A 78 -11.69 -9.23 -6.65
CA PHE A 78 -10.93 -9.26 -7.90
C PHE A 78 -9.62 -8.47 -7.79
N LEU A 79 -9.70 -7.23 -7.28
CA LEU A 79 -8.53 -6.40 -7.04
C LEU A 79 -7.60 -7.05 -6.00
N GLY A 80 -8.17 -7.63 -4.96
CA GLY A 80 -7.43 -8.36 -3.95
C GLY A 80 -6.74 -9.62 -4.50
N ASN A 81 -7.35 -10.35 -5.42
CA ASN A 81 -6.77 -11.55 -6.03
C ASN A 81 -5.51 -11.22 -6.86
N ILE A 82 -5.51 -10.06 -7.53
CA ILE A 82 -4.32 -9.54 -8.21
C ILE A 82 -3.24 -9.19 -7.18
N GLY A 83 -3.63 -8.52 -6.08
CA GLY A 83 -2.72 -8.24 -4.97
C GLY A 83 -2.14 -9.52 -4.34
N ASP A 84 -2.94 -10.58 -4.22
CA ASP A 84 -2.50 -11.88 -3.68
C ASP A 84 -1.44 -12.53 -4.55
N ALA A 85 -1.52 -12.38 -5.88
CA ALA A 85 -0.48 -12.89 -6.78
C ALA A 85 0.87 -12.20 -6.52
N TRP A 86 0.86 -10.88 -6.32
CA TRP A 86 2.07 -10.15 -5.93
C TRP A 86 2.53 -10.50 -4.51
N SER A 87 1.59 -10.72 -3.60
CA SER A 87 1.86 -11.21 -2.25
C SER A 87 2.56 -12.57 -2.25
N THR A 88 2.14 -13.50 -3.12
CA THR A 88 2.80 -14.81 -3.29
C THR A 88 4.26 -14.62 -3.67
N VAL A 89 4.56 -13.72 -4.61
CA VAL A 89 5.94 -13.42 -5.01
C VAL A 89 6.72 -12.89 -3.82
N ASN A 90 6.16 -11.96 -3.04
CA ASN A 90 6.83 -11.42 -1.86
C ASN A 90 7.07 -12.49 -0.78
N HIS A 91 6.12 -13.38 -0.50
CA HIS A 91 6.35 -14.52 0.40
C HIS A 91 7.51 -15.40 -0.06
N VAL A 92 7.61 -15.67 -1.38
CA VAL A 92 8.75 -16.41 -1.95
C VAL A 92 10.06 -15.64 -1.75
N LEU A 93 10.09 -14.34 -2.05
CA LEU A 93 11.27 -13.49 -1.86
C LEU A 93 11.68 -13.37 -0.39
N GLN A 94 10.74 -13.54 0.53
CA GLN A 94 10.95 -13.57 1.96
C GLN A 94 11.35 -14.97 2.47
N GLY A 95 11.27 -16.02 1.64
CA GLY A 95 11.54 -17.39 2.05
C GLY A 95 10.46 -18.00 2.94
N LYS A 96 9.24 -17.44 2.93
CA LYS A 96 8.05 -17.91 3.65
C LYS A 96 7.32 -18.97 2.82
N GLY A 97 7.86 -20.19 2.80
CA GLY A 97 7.42 -21.24 1.86
C GLY A 97 5.97 -21.72 2.06
N VAL A 98 5.52 -21.80 3.31
CA VAL A 98 4.15 -22.23 3.65
C VAL A 98 3.16 -21.18 3.20
N GLU A 99 3.41 -19.92 3.56
CA GLU A 99 2.59 -18.76 3.25
C GLU A 99 2.57 -18.50 1.73
N ALA A 100 3.72 -18.61 1.05
CA ALA A 100 3.81 -18.51 -0.40
C ALA A 100 2.91 -19.55 -1.09
N THR A 101 2.95 -20.80 -0.62
CA THR A 101 2.17 -21.89 -1.19
C THR A 101 0.67 -21.68 -0.93
N THR A 102 0.29 -21.30 0.29
CA THR A 102 -1.09 -20.98 0.66
C THR A 102 -1.63 -19.83 -0.18
N MET A 103 -0.91 -18.73 -0.29
CA MET A 103 -1.31 -17.58 -1.12
C MET A 103 -1.36 -17.93 -2.60
N GLY A 104 -0.43 -18.73 -3.10
CA GLY A 104 -0.44 -19.21 -4.48
C GLY A 104 -1.68 -20.07 -4.79
N PHE A 105 -2.02 -21.01 -3.90
CA PHE A 105 -3.25 -21.80 -4.03
C PHE A 105 -4.50 -20.95 -3.91
N ARG A 106 -4.50 -19.94 -3.04
CA ARG A 106 -5.59 -18.98 -2.91
C ARG A 106 -5.85 -18.25 -4.24
N VAL A 107 -4.79 -17.76 -4.89
CA VAL A 107 -4.87 -17.10 -6.21
C VAL A 107 -5.42 -18.04 -7.28
N VAL A 108 -4.87 -19.26 -7.36
CA VAL A 108 -5.35 -20.28 -8.31
C VAL A 108 -6.82 -20.59 -8.07
N THR A 109 -7.19 -20.83 -6.81
CA THR A 109 -8.56 -21.21 -6.43
C THR A 109 -9.56 -20.11 -6.76
N ASN A 110 -9.27 -18.86 -6.38
CA ASN A 110 -10.15 -17.74 -6.67
C ASN A 110 -10.21 -17.42 -8.17
N THR A 111 -9.12 -17.61 -8.90
CA THR A 111 -9.11 -17.39 -10.37
C THR A 111 -9.95 -18.44 -11.10
N PHE A 112 -9.77 -19.73 -10.81
CA PHE A 112 -10.44 -20.79 -11.56
C PHE A 112 -11.85 -21.11 -11.04
N PHE A 113 -12.03 -21.16 -9.71
CA PHE A 113 -13.31 -21.50 -9.09
C PHE A 113 -14.08 -20.27 -8.60
N GLY A 114 -13.42 -19.13 -8.45
CA GLY A 114 -14.04 -17.86 -8.05
C GLY A 114 -14.36 -16.91 -9.20
N LEU A 115 -14.59 -17.43 -10.42
CA LEU A 115 -14.94 -16.63 -11.61
C LEU A 115 -13.92 -15.52 -11.91
N GLY A 116 -12.63 -15.86 -11.99
CA GLY A 116 -11.56 -14.91 -12.26
C GLY A 116 -11.16 -14.05 -11.04
N GLY A 117 -11.57 -14.45 -9.84
CA GLY A 117 -11.29 -13.75 -8.59
C GLY A 117 -12.43 -12.85 -8.10
N LEU A 118 -13.61 -12.86 -8.73
CA LEU A 118 -14.79 -12.13 -8.25
C LEU A 118 -15.38 -12.75 -6.98
N LEU A 119 -15.28 -14.07 -6.85
CA LEU A 119 -15.66 -14.80 -5.65
C LEU A 119 -14.41 -15.27 -4.91
N ASP A 120 -14.55 -15.50 -3.60
CA ASP A 120 -13.46 -15.90 -2.71
C ASP A 120 -13.69 -17.28 -2.05
N PRO A 121 -13.85 -18.37 -2.85
CA PRO A 121 -13.99 -19.72 -2.30
C PRO A 121 -12.75 -20.15 -1.50
N ALA A 122 -11.58 -19.56 -1.75
CA ALA A 122 -10.38 -19.92 -1.01
C ALA A 122 -10.48 -19.57 0.49
N SER A 123 -11.10 -18.43 0.84
CA SER A 123 -11.41 -18.10 2.24
C SER A 123 -12.33 -19.12 2.89
N GLU A 124 -13.36 -19.59 2.17
CA GLU A 124 -14.30 -20.60 2.68
C GLU A 124 -13.61 -21.96 2.92
N MET A 125 -12.51 -22.22 2.21
CA MET A 125 -11.65 -23.39 2.38
C MET A 125 -10.60 -23.23 3.50
N GLY A 126 -10.60 -22.10 4.23
CA GLY A 126 -9.66 -21.82 5.31
C GLY A 126 -8.30 -21.29 4.86
N MET A 127 -8.14 -20.89 3.60
CA MET A 127 -6.93 -20.21 3.12
C MET A 127 -7.02 -18.71 3.43
N GLU A 128 -6.64 -18.35 4.64
CA GLU A 128 -6.62 -16.96 5.09
C GLU A 128 -5.65 -16.11 4.25
N ARG A 129 -6.09 -14.88 3.92
CA ARG A 129 -5.28 -13.93 3.16
C ARG A 129 -4.16 -13.36 4.04
N GLN A 130 -2.91 -13.54 3.60
CA GLN A 130 -1.71 -13.00 4.24
C GLN A 130 -0.99 -12.08 3.27
N SER A 131 -1.32 -10.79 3.30
CA SER A 131 -0.84 -9.81 2.32
C SER A 131 0.56 -9.28 2.63
N GLU A 132 1.45 -9.46 1.66
CA GLU A 132 2.83 -8.99 1.63
C GLU A 132 3.06 -8.02 0.48
N ASP A 133 3.95 -7.06 0.69
CA ASP A 133 4.39 -6.11 -0.32
C ASP A 133 5.92 -6.02 -0.37
N PHE A 134 6.45 -5.32 -1.37
CA PHE A 134 7.89 -5.26 -1.56
C PHE A 134 8.61 -4.51 -0.43
N GLY A 135 7.95 -3.59 0.26
CA GLY A 135 8.54 -2.89 1.40
C GLY A 135 8.71 -3.81 2.61
N GLN A 136 7.80 -4.77 2.82
CA GLN A 136 7.95 -5.83 3.84
C GLN A 136 9.11 -6.73 3.47
N THR A 137 9.21 -7.12 2.19
CA THR A 137 10.34 -7.90 1.66
C THR A 137 11.67 -7.20 1.93
N LEU A 138 11.80 -5.92 1.58
CA LEU A 138 13.00 -5.12 1.87
C LEU A 138 13.29 -5.06 3.37
N GLY A 139 12.27 -4.89 4.20
CA GLY A 139 12.38 -4.89 5.66
C GLY A 139 12.93 -6.20 6.21
N ARG A 140 12.42 -7.33 5.73
CA ARG A 140 12.90 -8.66 6.12
C ARG A 140 14.37 -8.87 5.77
N TRP A 141 14.83 -8.31 4.66
CA TRP A 141 16.24 -8.33 4.26
C TRP A 141 17.11 -7.26 4.94
N GLY A 142 16.59 -6.61 6.00
CA GLY A 142 17.34 -5.71 6.85
C GLY A 142 17.36 -4.26 6.38
N MET A 143 16.57 -3.88 5.35
CA MET A 143 16.44 -2.48 4.97
C MET A 143 15.61 -1.73 6.02
N PRO A 144 16.18 -0.72 6.70
CA PRO A 144 15.44 0.07 7.68
C PRO A 144 14.30 0.82 6.99
N SER A 145 13.25 1.15 7.75
CA SER A 145 12.13 1.92 7.21
C SER A 145 12.56 3.32 6.75
N GLY A 146 13.52 3.93 7.44
CA GLY A 146 13.90 5.32 7.26
C GLY A 146 12.82 6.28 7.81
N PRO A 147 12.96 7.59 7.56
CA PRO A 147 12.05 8.59 8.10
C PRO A 147 10.63 8.39 7.59
N TYR A 148 9.67 8.77 8.45
CA TYR A 148 8.27 8.87 8.07
C TYR A 148 8.06 9.99 7.06
N LEU A 149 7.21 9.73 6.07
CA LEU A 149 6.74 10.78 5.17
C LEU A 149 5.29 10.56 4.74
N VAL A 150 4.60 11.66 4.46
CA VAL A 150 3.29 11.62 3.83
C VAL A 150 3.46 11.89 2.34
N LEU A 151 2.97 10.98 1.52
CA LEU A 151 2.97 11.10 0.07
C LEU A 151 1.68 11.79 -0.41
N PRO A 152 1.76 12.72 -1.37
CA PRO A 152 0.58 13.29 -1.99
C PRO A 152 -0.31 12.18 -2.58
N LEU A 153 -1.61 12.24 -2.27
CA LEU A 153 -2.67 11.29 -2.63
C LEU A 153 -2.53 9.85 -2.07
N LEU A 154 -1.30 9.38 -1.83
CA LEU A 154 -1.02 8.02 -1.36
C LEU A 154 -0.99 7.87 0.17
N GLY A 155 -0.84 8.98 0.89
CA GLY A 155 -0.94 9.00 2.36
C GLY A 155 0.35 8.58 3.09
N PRO A 156 0.23 8.08 4.34
CA PRO A 156 1.35 7.70 5.20
C PRO A 156 2.32 6.69 4.57
N SER A 157 3.62 6.90 4.78
CA SER A 157 4.70 6.08 4.26
C SER A 157 5.97 6.17 5.11
N THR A 158 6.92 5.29 4.84
CA THR A 158 8.34 5.49 5.18
C THR A 158 9.18 5.65 3.91
N ALA A 159 10.44 6.07 4.02
CA ALA A 159 11.33 6.21 2.87
C ALA A 159 11.46 4.89 2.09
N ARG A 160 11.63 3.78 2.80
CA ARG A 160 11.66 2.43 2.22
C ARG A 160 10.34 2.08 1.54
N ASP A 161 9.22 2.26 2.23
CA ASP A 161 7.92 1.85 1.69
C ASP A 161 7.49 2.73 0.51
N GLY A 162 7.89 4.01 0.51
CA GLY A 162 7.66 4.92 -0.62
C GLY A 162 8.40 4.47 -1.87
N ALA A 163 9.64 4.02 -1.72
CA ALA A 163 10.40 3.41 -2.80
C ALA A 163 9.80 2.08 -3.27
N ALA A 164 9.40 1.23 -2.32
CA ALA A 164 8.82 -0.07 -2.61
C ALA A 164 7.51 0.04 -3.41
N ARG A 165 6.69 1.06 -3.13
CA ARG A 165 5.45 1.31 -3.90
C ARG A 165 5.68 1.47 -5.40
N VAL A 166 6.85 1.96 -5.83
CA VAL A 166 7.17 2.03 -7.27
C VAL A 166 7.21 0.63 -7.86
N VAL A 167 7.85 -0.32 -7.17
CA VAL A 167 7.91 -1.72 -7.58
C VAL A 167 6.53 -2.37 -7.48
N ASP A 168 5.81 -2.16 -6.37
CA ASP A 168 4.46 -2.70 -6.18
C ASP A 168 3.49 -2.24 -7.28
N SER A 169 3.62 -0.99 -7.75
CA SER A 169 2.76 -0.45 -8.81
C SER A 169 2.91 -1.18 -10.16
N LEU A 170 4.05 -1.83 -10.40
CA LEU A 170 4.32 -2.60 -11.61
C LEU A 170 3.63 -3.98 -11.60
N ALA A 171 3.22 -4.45 -10.42
CA ALA A 171 2.54 -5.72 -10.20
C ALA A 171 1.06 -5.56 -9.79
N GLY A 172 0.58 -4.33 -9.64
CA GLY A 172 -0.81 -4.03 -9.28
C GLY A 172 -1.78 -4.13 -10.47
N PRO A 173 -3.10 -3.95 -10.22
CA PRO A 173 -4.12 -4.11 -11.27
C PRO A 173 -3.98 -3.11 -12.43
N THR A 174 -3.35 -1.96 -12.21
CA THR A 174 -3.03 -0.98 -13.27
C THR A 174 -2.05 -1.52 -14.31
N ALA A 175 -1.27 -2.55 -13.98
CA ALA A 175 -0.36 -3.20 -14.92
C ALA A 175 -1.08 -4.09 -15.97
N LEU A 176 -2.35 -4.43 -15.73
CA LEU A 176 -3.16 -5.26 -16.62
C LEU A 176 -3.82 -4.48 -17.77
N VAL A 177 -3.78 -3.15 -17.73
CA VAL A 177 -4.44 -2.28 -18.71
C VAL A 177 -3.42 -1.42 -19.45
N HIS A 178 -3.77 -1.02 -20.67
CA HIS A 178 -2.92 -0.19 -21.52
C HIS A 178 -3.66 1.08 -21.94
N GLY A 179 -2.96 2.21 -21.88
CA GLY A 179 -3.52 3.52 -22.25
C GLY A 179 -3.98 4.31 -21.04
N THR A 180 -3.80 5.64 -21.12
CA THR A 180 -4.04 6.56 -20.00
C THR A 180 -5.47 6.50 -19.45
N PRO A 181 -6.54 6.46 -20.27
CA PRO A 181 -7.91 6.42 -19.75
C PRO A 181 -8.19 5.17 -18.90
N ASP A 182 -7.73 4.00 -19.36
CA ASP A 182 -7.99 2.72 -18.69
C ASP A 182 -7.21 2.63 -17.37
N THR A 183 -5.94 3.06 -17.37
CA THR A 183 -5.13 3.13 -16.15
C THR A 183 -5.77 4.06 -15.11
N VAL A 184 -6.24 5.24 -15.53
CA VAL A 184 -6.93 6.18 -14.64
C VAL A 184 -8.24 5.57 -14.12
N GLY A 185 -8.98 4.86 -14.96
CA GLY A 185 -10.21 4.17 -14.56
C GLY A 185 -9.97 3.11 -13.48
N VAL A 186 -9.00 2.22 -13.69
CA VAL A 186 -8.63 1.18 -12.72
C VAL A 186 -8.12 1.78 -11.41
N LEU A 187 -7.26 2.80 -11.48
CA LEU A 187 -6.76 3.50 -10.30
C LEU A 187 -7.89 4.16 -9.52
N THR A 188 -8.81 4.84 -10.22
CA THR A 188 -9.99 5.48 -9.60
C THR A 188 -10.85 4.44 -8.90
N LEU A 189 -11.11 3.30 -9.55
CA LEU A 189 -11.88 2.21 -8.96
C LEU A 189 -11.24 1.69 -7.68
N GLN A 190 -9.91 1.45 -7.67
CA GLN A 190 -9.18 1.01 -6.48
C GLN A 190 -9.29 2.01 -5.33
N ILE A 191 -9.07 3.29 -5.62
CA ILE A 191 -9.12 4.36 -4.61
C ILE A 191 -10.54 4.46 -4.02
N VAL A 192 -11.56 4.50 -4.89
CA VAL A 192 -12.96 4.63 -4.46
C VAL A 192 -13.41 3.41 -3.67
N SER A 193 -13.09 2.19 -4.12
CA SER A 193 -13.45 0.95 -3.42
C SER A 193 -12.79 0.88 -2.04
N THR A 194 -11.48 1.16 -1.99
CA THR A 194 -10.72 1.22 -0.74
C THR A 194 -11.30 2.27 0.21
N ARG A 195 -11.56 3.48 -0.29
CA ARG A 195 -12.12 4.56 0.53
C ARG A 195 -13.51 4.21 1.05
N ALA A 196 -14.35 3.56 0.24
CA ALA A 196 -15.69 3.12 0.64
C ALA A 196 -15.66 2.09 1.78
N GLY A 197 -14.68 1.18 1.79
CA GLY A 197 -14.44 0.27 2.90
C GLY A 197 -13.99 0.97 4.20
N LEU A 198 -13.32 2.12 4.07
CA LEU A 198 -12.77 2.87 5.20
C LEU A 198 -13.71 3.95 5.76
N LEU A 199 -14.83 4.25 5.11
CA LEU A 199 -15.73 5.35 5.52
C LEU A 199 -16.13 5.27 7.00
N GLY A 200 -16.53 4.08 7.48
CA GLY A 200 -16.97 3.89 8.86
C GLY A 200 -15.87 4.16 9.89
N ALA A 201 -14.69 3.57 9.71
CA ALA A 201 -13.55 3.78 10.61
C ALA A 201 -13.06 5.24 10.59
N SER A 202 -13.08 5.89 9.42
CA SER A 202 -12.63 7.27 9.32
C SER A 202 -13.56 8.28 9.99
N GLN A 203 -14.89 8.04 9.97
CA GLN A 203 -15.85 8.92 10.65
C GLN A 203 -15.63 8.90 12.16
N MET A 204 -15.41 7.72 12.74
CA MET A 204 -15.07 7.59 14.16
C MET A 204 -13.77 8.32 14.49
N LEU A 205 -12.75 8.17 13.63
CA LEU A 205 -11.48 8.85 13.82
C LEU A 205 -11.61 10.38 13.80
N ASP A 206 -12.38 10.92 12.85
CA ASP A 206 -12.63 12.36 12.70
C ASP A 206 -13.31 12.96 13.95
N GLU A 207 -14.09 12.17 14.68
CA GLU A 207 -14.79 12.60 15.90
C GLU A 207 -13.93 12.55 17.17
N ILE A 208 -12.98 11.60 17.25
CA ILE A 208 -12.24 11.32 18.50
C ILE A 208 -10.82 11.89 18.52
N ALA A 209 -10.19 12.10 17.37
CA ALA A 209 -8.78 12.45 17.31
C ALA A 209 -8.55 13.96 17.44
N LEU A 210 -7.92 14.39 18.54
CA LEU A 210 -7.49 15.78 18.73
C LEU A 210 -6.41 16.19 17.71
N ASP A 211 -5.45 15.29 17.44
CA ASP A 211 -4.46 15.43 16.37
C ASP A 211 -4.52 14.18 15.47
N LYS A 212 -5.37 14.26 14.43
CA LYS A 212 -5.55 13.18 13.45
C LYS A 212 -4.25 12.82 12.74
N TYR A 213 -3.36 13.78 12.51
CA TYR A 213 -2.08 13.54 11.84
C TYR A 213 -1.18 12.66 12.71
N GLN A 214 -0.95 13.04 13.97
CA GLN A 214 -0.09 12.27 14.87
C GLN A 214 -0.64 10.86 15.08
N PHE A 215 -1.95 10.74 15.32
CA PHE A 215 -2.59 9.43 15.49
C PHE A 215 -2.37 8.51 14.27
N LEU A 216 -2.58 9.02 13.06
CA LEU A 216 -2.40 8.23 11.84
C LEU A 216 -0.94 7.88 11.56
N ARG A 217 -0.01 8.78 11.88
CA ARG A 217 1.43 8.51 11.78
C ARG A 217 1.81 7.35 12.70
N ASP A 218 1.44 7.45 13.98
CA ASP A 218 1.86 6.49 15.00
C ASP A 218 1.21 5.11 14.73
N ALA A 219 -0.08 5.11 14.37
CA ALA A 219 -0.79 3.89 13.95
C ALA A 219 -0.15 3.26 12.70
N TYR A 220 0.24 4.06 11.70
CA TYR A 220 0.92 3.58 10.51
C TYR A 220 2.27 2.92 10.86
N LEU A 221 3.12 3.60 11.65
CA LEU A 221 4.44 3.09 12.02
C LEU A 221 4.34 1.81 12.85
N ALA A 222 3.43 1.78 13.83
CA ALA A 222 3.18 0.59 14.66
C ALA A 222 2.70 -0.60 13.81
N ARG A 223 1.69 -0.38 12.95
CA ARG A 223 1.18 -1.41 12.02
C ARG A 223 2.28 -1.90 11.09
N ARG A 224 3.06 -0.98 10.51
CA ARG A 224 4.08 -1.33 9.52
C ARG A 224 5.22 -2.15 10.12
N ARG A 225 5.62 -1.81 11.35
CA ARG A 225 6.59 -2.61 12.10
C ARG A 225 6.04 -4.01 12.36
N ASN A 226 4.79 -4.11 12.83
CA ASN A 226 4.15 -5.39 13.08
C ASN A 226 4.12 -6.28 11.82
N GLN A 227 3.80 -5.70 10.67
CA GLN A 227 3.79 -6.37 9.36
C GLN A 227 5.17 -6.93 8.97
N VAL A 228 6.24 -6.14 9.08
CA VAL A 228 7.60 -6.58 8.73
C VAL A 228 8.08 -7.76 9.58
N TYR A 229 7.58 -7.87 10.82
CA TYR A 229 7.96 -8.90 11.79
C TYR A 229 6.87 -9.94 12.03
N ASP A 230 5.90 -10.08 11.11
CA ASP A 230 4.88 -11.15 11.16
C ASP A 230 4.10 -11.18 12.49
N GLY A 231 3.82 -10.02 13.07
CA GLY A 231 3.11 -9.92 14.34
C GLY A 231 4.00 -9.92 15.59
N ASN A 232 5.30 -10.24 15.44
CA ASN A 232 6.24 -10.38 16.56
C ASN A 232 7.44 -9.42 16.44
N PRO A 233 7.21 -8.09 16.51
CA PRO A 233 8.30 -7.13 16.44
C PRO A 233 9.23 -7.25 17.65
N PRO A 234 10.56 -7.02 17.49
CA PRO A 234 11.47 -6.93 18.61
C PRO A 234 11.04 -5.79 19.54
N GLU A 235 11.36 -5.86 20.83
CA GLU A 235 11.05 -4.76 21.77
C GLU A 235 11.73 -3.46 21.33
N GLU A 236 11.10 -2.31 21.60
CA GLU A 236 11.79 -1.02 21.42
C GLU A 236 12.91 -0.93 22.46
N PRO A 237 14.14 -0.54 22.08
CA PRO A 237 15.11 -0.16 23.08
C PRO A 237 14.50 0.95 23.93
N GLU A 238 14.55 0.79 25.25
CA GLU A 238 14.05 1.81 26.18
C GLU A 238 14.72 3.14 25.83
N ALA A 239 13.93 4.20 25.67
CA ALA A 239 14.46 5.53 25.43
C ALA A 239 15.24 5.98 26.67
N GLU A 240 16.57 5.97 26.59
CA GLU A 240 17.48 6.55 27.59
C GLU A 240 17.34 8.08 27.69
#